data_AF-A0A183H7E1-F1
#
_entry.id   AF-A0A183H7E1-F1
#
_cell.length_a   1.000
_cell.length_b   1.000
_cell.length_c   1.000
_cell.angle_alpha   90.00
_cell.angle_beta   90.00
_cell.angle_gamma   90.00
#
_symmetry.space_group_name_H-M   'P 1'
#
loop_
_entity.id
_entity.type
_entity.pdbx_description
1 polymer ?
#
loop_
_entity_poly.entity_id
_entity_poly.type
_entity_poly.pdbx_seq_one_letter_code
_entity_poly.pdbx_strand_id
1 'polypeptide(L)'
;MVGVVIQTPVVEGDNILTQEGLLEHVTILEQIAKYEVNVAGENWTLADLCFKPPSPKIENSFVTQFLPIIDKIIPCIWITPIDCFWEGSKAIGPHPSIESSSLGFGKEFLSSLSNMDTLSWSNIDPQTLLDELAEILDLDNFNSFFRRANIGRGYLDRWCIDPLNPECPTESPNHFAFCDLIPRFLEYARKQGFEVSVDPEYLRREEEKRNQIDEYSFFGFFGKRRKRGSEYIEKLTDNYLSVSGMSNGTNRPELSFSKDETIKTNETISNSKHAANSTNSKQVATSVVPAEAKSIGTDQLAEIVPNPKIISSSVVKEKKKGSIAQQDDNDFIYYDDEDKEFNLNAELCAKYARPFSEWLRNNTDKWHEFLKLHEMPVLPNYGEIMTGGCRSFAKDIMSWPQDLIIGGVQIKNGTIESAEALQSVFLVASAVDIYNRFKDGGKVHSKPNLNLMQWNVTVAENVVRTWQRDFTKNLYNHEWNFIIDQKSDSKIAHRRIHPLASTSVADMLKEFCKFNYSIIFIG
;
A
#
# COMPACT_ATOMS: atom_id res chain seq x y z
N MET A 1 -20.41 4.21 11.83
CA MET A 1 -19.84 5.42 12.47
C MET A 1 -18.85 6.04 11.50
N VAL A 2 -18.44 7.29 11.73
CA VAL A 2 -17.59 8.02 10.78
C VAL A 2 -16.45 8.72 11.52
N GLY A 3 -15.25 8.65 10.94
CA GLY A 3 -14.13 9.55 11.22
C GLY A 3 -13.88 10.44 10.01
N VAL A 4 -13.57 11.72 10.23
CA VAL A 4 -13.30 12.72 9.20
C VAL A 4 -11.98 13.41 9.52
N VAL A 5 -11.19 13.69 8.50
CA VAL A 5 -9.99 14.53 8.60
C VAL A 5 -10.08 15.59 7.52
N ILE A 6 -9.94 16.85 7.93
CA ILE A 6 -9.85 17.99 7.03
C ILE A 6 -8.44 18.57 7.16
N GLN A 7 -7.78 18.79 6.04
CA GLN A 7 -6.49 19.48 5.96
C GLN A 7 -6.67 20.82 5.25
N THR A 8 -6.10 21.87 5.83
CA THR A 8 -6.03 23.23 5.28
C THR A 8 -4.58 23.62 4.96
N PRO A 9 -4.37 24.63 4.09
CA PRO A 9 -3.05 25.13 3.73
C PRO A 9 -2.28 25.69 4.93
N VAL A 10 -0.97 25.88 4.75
CA VAL A 10 -0.10 26.49 5.78
C VAL A 10 -0.48 27.96 6.01
N VAL A 11 -0.86 28.68 4.96
CA VAL A 11 -1.30 30.07 5.05
C VAL A 11 -2.77 30.13 4.66
N GLU A 12 -3.56 30.85 5.44
CA GLU A 12 -4.98 31.03 5.17
C GLU A 12 -5.18 31.73 3.81
N GLY A 13 -6.02 31.15 2.95
CA GLY A 13 -6.28 31.64 1.60
C GLY A 13 -5.36 31.09 0.50
N ASP A 14 -4.34 30.31 0.84
CA ASP A 14 -3.51 29.62 -0.15
C ASP A 14 -4.23 28.43 -0.80
N ASN A 15 -3.77 28.04 -1.98
CA ASN A 15 -4.27 26.86 -2.67
C ASN A 15 -3.68 25.58 -2.06
N ILE A 16 -4.54 24.67 -1.60
CA ILE A 16 -4.11 23.35 -1.09
C ILE A 16 -3.78 22.34 -2.20
N LEU A 17 -4.22 22.60 -3.44
CA LEU A 17 -4.01 21.71 -4.60
C LEU A 17 -2.60 21.85 -5.17
N THR A 18 -1.60 21.61 -4.34
CA THR A 18 -0.18 21.57 -4.67
C THR A 18 0.39 20.18 -4.46
N GLN A 19 1.56 19.91 -5.06
CA GLN A 19 2.26 18.63 -4.86
C GLN A 19 2.49 18.37 -3.36
N GLU A 20 3.02 19.37 -2.65
CA GLU A 20 3.29 19.28 -1.21
C GLU A 20 2.01 19.07 -0.40
N GLY A 21 0.95 19.84 -0.65
CA GLY A 21 -0.31 19.71 0.08
C GLY A 21 -0.95 18.33 -0.05
N LEU A 22 -0.92 17.75 -1.26
CA LEU A 22 -1.43 16.40 -1.51
C LEU A 22 -0.54 15.31 -0.90
N LEU A 23 0.79 15.42 -0.99
CA LEU A 23 1.72 14.46 -0.36
C LEU A 23 1.66 14.52 1.17
N GLU A 24 1.48 15.71 1.75
CA GLU A 24 1.17 15.87 3.17
C GLU A 24 -0.12 15.12 3.52
N HIS A 25 -1.16 15.21 2.68
CA HIS A 25 -2.41 14.47 2.89
C HIS A 25 -2.19 12.95 2.86
N VAL A 26 -1.43 12.45 1.87
CA VAL A 26 -1.04 11.03 1.78
C VAL A 26 -0.33 10.59 3.06
N THR A 27 0.61 11.39 3.55
CA THR A 27 1.38 11.09 4.76
C THR A 27 0.49 10.96 5.99
N ILE A 28 -0.47 11.88 6.18
CA ILE A 28 -1.44 11.80 7.28
C ILE A 28 -2.28 10.52 7.16
N LEU A 29 -2.75 10.20 5.95
CA LEU A 29 -3.57 9.01 5.71
C LEU A 29 -2.81 7.72 5.97
N GLU A 30 -1.53 7.65 5.60
CA GLU A 30 -0.66 6.52 5.95
C GLU A 30 -0.45 6.38 7.46
N GLN A 31 -0.24 7.49 8.18
CA GLN A 31 -0.13 7.47 9.63
C GLN A 31 -1.41 6.95 10.29
N ILE A 32 -2.58 7.37 9.78
CA ILE A 32 -3.89 6.89 10.25
C ILE A 32 -4.07 5.40 9.94
N ALA A 33 -3.56 4.92 8.80
CA ALA A 33 -3.63 3.51 8.41
C ALA A 33 -2.84 2.60 9.37
N LYS A 34 -1.64 3.06 9.77
CA LYS A 34 -0.68 2.33 10.63
C LYS A 34 -0.99 2.45 12.11
N TYR A 35 -1.89 3.35 12.48
CA TYR A 35 -2.23 3.64 13.86
C TYR A 35 -3.02 2.50 14.52
N GLU A 36 -2.60 2.12 15.74
CA GLU A 36 -3.19 1.03 16.51
C GLU A 36 -3.50 1.43 17.96
N VAL A 37 -4.52 0.79 18.55
CA VAL A 37 -4.82 0.90 19.98
C VAL A 37 -4.85 -0.47 20.64
N ASN A 38 -4.30 -0.57 21.85
CA ASN A 38 -4.39 -1.80 22.63
C ASN A 38 -5.65 -1.79 23.50
N VAL A 39 -6.58 -2.70 23.21
CA VAL A 39 -7.82 -2.90 23.98
C VAL A 39 -8.11 -4.39 24.06
N ALA A 40 -8.45 -4.87 25.27
CA ALA A 40 -8.72 -6.29 25.54
C ALA A 40 -7.55 -7.23 25.22
N GLY A 41 -6.30 -6.77 25.43
CA GLY A 41 -5.09 -7.55 25.20
C GLY A 41 -4.66 -7.63 23.73
N GLU A 42 -5.32 -6.87 22.86
CA GLU A 42 -5.10 -6.92 21.41
C GLU A 42 -4.91 -5.54 20.81
N ASN A 43 -4.15 -5.49 19.73
CA ASN A 43 -3.95 -4.31 18.93
C ASN A 43 -5.01 -4.22 17.82
N TRP A 44 -5.69 -3.08 17.77
CA TRP A 44 -6.75 -2.79 16.82
C TRP A 44 -6.34 -1.65 15.90
N THR A 45 -6.30 -1.94 14.61
CA THR A 45 -6.00 -0.97 13.54
C THR A 45 -7.26 -0.49 12.85
N LEU A 46 -7.16 0.54 12.00
CA LEU A 46 -8.28 0.94 11.16
C LEU A 46 -8.76 -0.20 10.24
N ALA A 47 -7.85 -1.05 9.75
CA ALA A 47 -8.18 -2.21 8.92
C ALA A 47 -9.09 -3.23 9.64
N ASP A 48 -8.95 -3.35 10.97
CA ASP A 48 -9.80 -4.22 11.79
C ASP A 48 -11.21 -3.63 12.01
N LEU A 49 -11.31 -2.29 12.07
CA LEU A 49 -12.50 -1.56 12.51
C LEU A 49 -13.33 -0.97 11.35
N CYS A 50 -12.73 -0.83 10.18
CA CYS A 50 -13.39 -0.21 9.03
C CYS A 50 -14.52 -1.07 8.47
N PHE A 51 -15.41 -0.41 7.74
CA PHE A 51 -16.37 -1.07 6.88
C PHE A 51 -15.63 -1.68 5.68
N LYS A 52 -15.76 -3.01 5.54
CA LYS A 52 -15.25 -3.78 4.40
C LYS A 52 -16.43 -4.35 3.63
N PRO A 53 -16.34 -4.47 2.30
CA PRO A 53 -17.24 -5.31 1.52
C PRO A 53 -17.27 -6.74 2.09
N PRO A 54 -18.40 -7.45 2.01
CA PRO A 54 -18.47 -8.83 2.46
C PRO A 54 -17.47 -9.68 1.67
N SER A 55 -16.72 -10.54 2.38
CA SER A 55 -15.81 -11.46 1.74
C SER A 55 -16.59 -12.44 0.83
N PRO A 56 -16.00 -12.85 -0.31
CA PRO A 56 -16.64 -13.79 -1.20
C PRO A 56 -16.86 -15.13 -0.48
N LYS A 57 -18.06 -15.71 -0.66
CA LYS A 57 -18.33 -17.07 -0.20
C LYS A 57 -17.75 -18.04 -1.22
N ILE A 58 -16.67 -18.72 -0.86
CA ILE A 58 -15.99 -19.68 -1.73
C ILE A 58 -16.15 -21.07 -1.12
N GLU A 59 -16.78 -21.98 -1.88
CA GLU A 59 -17.07 -23.35 -1.43
C GLU A 59 -15.90 -24.32 -1.69
N ASN A 60 -14.91 -23.91 -2.50
CA ASN A 60 -13.79 -24.76 -2.88
C ASN A 60 -12.73 -24.86 -1.77
N SER A 61 -12.48 -26.09 -1.30
CA SER A 61 -11.53 -26.42 -0.23
C SER A 61 -10.10 -25.92 -0.48
N PHE A 62 -9.66 -25.81 -1.74
CA PHE A 62 -8.31 -25.29 -2.04
C PHE A 62 -8.20 -23.78 -1.77
N VAL A 63 -9.22 -23.02 -2.16
CA VAL A 63 -9.26 -21.55 -2.01
C VAL A 63 -9.46 -21.12 -0.56
N THR A 64 -10.04 -21.98 0.28
CA THR A 64 -10.17 -21.70 1.72
C THR A 64 -8.84 -21.41 2.42
N GLN A 65 -7.72 -21.91 1.87
CA GLN A 65 -6.39 -21.63 2.40
C GLN A 65 -5.92 -20.20 2.12
N PHE A 66 -6.39 -19.59 1.03
CA PHE A 66 -6.02 -18.23 0.61
C PHE A 66 -7.01 -17.16 1.10
N LEU A 67 -8.16 -17.55 1.66
CA LEU A 67 -9.16 -16.61 2.20
C LEU A 67 -8.59 -15.57 3.19
N PRO A 68 -7.67 -15.91 4.12
CA PRO A 68 -7.07 -14.91 5.02
C PRO A 68 -6.25 -13.86 4.27
N ILE A 69 -5.62 -14.23 3.16
CA ILE A 69 -4.83 -13.32 2.32
C ILE A 69 -5.79 -12.42 1.52
N ILE A 70 -6.83 -12.99 0.91
CA ILE A 70 -7.86 -12.25 0.20
C ILE A 70 -8.53 -11.22 1.11
N ASP A 71 -8.87 -11.59 2.35
CA ASP A 71 -9.48 -10.67 3.32
C ASP A 71 -8.58 -9.50 3.74
N LYS A 72 -7.25 -9.73 3.79
CA LYS A 72 -6.26 -8.68 4.04
C LYS A 72 -6.11 -7.74 2.84
N ILE A 73 -6.27 -8.25 1.61
CA ILE A 73 -6.22 -7.45 0.38
C ILE A 73 -7.49 -6.61 0.23
N ILE A 74 -8.67 -7.11 0.63
CA ILE A 74 -9.92 -6.36 0.56
C ILE A 74 -9.77 -5.05 1.35
N PRO A 75 -9.75 -3.90 0.67
CA PRO A 75 -9.44 -2.63 1.31
C PRO A 75 -10.63 -2.12 2.12
N CYS A 76 -10.32 -1.24 3.08
CA CYS A 76 -11.31 -0.42 3.74
C CYS A 76 -11.93 0.58 2.76
N ILE A 77 -13.22 0.89 2.95
CA ILE A 77 -13.85 1.96 2.18
C ILE A 77 -13.48 3.31 2.78
N TRP A 78 -12.62 4.05 2.06
CA TRP A 78 -12.23 5.40 2.38
C TRP A 78 -12.74 6.33 1.28
N ILE A 79 -13.23 7.49 1.67
CA ILE A 79 -13.61 8.54 0.74
C ILE A 79 -12.54 9.60 0.82
N THR A 80 -11.70 9.73 -0.21
CA THR A 80 -10.51 10.57 -0.12
C THR A 80 -10.14 11.20 -1.47
N PRO A 81 -9.62 12.43 -1.49
CA PRO A 81 -9.10 13.07 -2.69
C PRO A 81 -7.90 12.35 -3.30
N ILE A 82 -7.11 11.63 -2.50
CA ILE A 82 -5.89 10.96 -3.00
C ILE A 82 -6.21 9.70 -3.82
N ASP A 83 -7.47 9.25 -3.83
CA ASP A 83 -7.91 8.22 -4.77
C ASP A 83 -7.79 8.68 -6.21
N CYS A 84 -7.76 9.97 -6.53
CA CYS A 84 -7.48 10.40 -7.90
C CYS A 84 -6.06 10.00 -8.39
N PHE A 85 -5.16 9.65 -7.48
CA PHE A 85 -3.73 9.47 -7.74
C PHE A 85 -3.24 8.09 -7.31
N TRP A 86 -2.07 7.70 -7.81
CA TRP A 86 -1.45 6.42 -7.48
C TRP A 86 -1.08 6.32 -6.00
N GLU A 87 -0.62 7.40 -5.35
CA GLU A 87 -0.23 7.41 -3.94
C GLU A 87 -1.38 7.06 -2.98
N GLY A 88 -2.64 7.18 -3.43
CA GLY A 88 -3.82 6.64 -2.73
C GLY A 88 -3.68 5.17 -2.34
N SER A 89 -3.00 4.39 -3.16
CA SER A 89 -2.72 2.98 -2.91
C SER A 89 -1.88 2.72 -1.65
N LYS A 90 -1.00 3.65 -1.28
CA LYS A 90 -0.09 3.49 -0.13
C LYS A 90 -0.83 3.51 1.20
N ALA A 91 -1.90 4.31 1.27
CA ALA A 91 -2.66 4.48 2.49
C ALA A 91 -3.71 3.38 2.69
N ILE A 92 -4.31 2.87 1.60
CA ILE A 92 -5.43 1.91 1.65
C ILE A 92 -5.02 0.47 2.03
N GLY A 93 -3.72 0.16 2.02
CA GLY A 93 -3.16 -1.08 2.57
C GLY A 93 -2.83 -2.13 1.50
N PRO A 94 -2.70 -3.42 1.85
CA PRO A 94 -2.73 -4.00 3.20
C PRO A 94 -1.68 -3.42 4.16
N HIS A 95 -2.05 -3.25 5.44
CA HIS A 95 -1.15 -2.85 6.53
C HIS A 95 -1.14 -3.91 7.64
N PRO A 96 0.02 -4.52 7.96
CA PRO A 96 1.30 -4.43 7.24
C PRO A 96 1.21 -5.04 5.83
N SER A 97 2.14 -4.65 4.95
CA SER A 97 2.26 -5.25 3.63
C SER A 97 2.51 -6.76 3.76
N ILE A 98 2.02 -7.53 2.80
CA ILE A 98 2.14 -8.98 2.83
C ILE A 98 3.45 -9.35 2.15
N GLU A 99 4.36 -9.99 2.87
CA GLU A 99 5.57 -10.53 2.27
C GLU A 99 5.22 -11.67 1.31
N SER A 100 5.85 -11.66 0.14
CA SER A 100 5.67 -12.72 -0.87
C SER A 100 6.08 -14.10 -0.35
N SER A 101 7.00 -14.17 0.63
CA SER A 101 7.39 -15.38 1.37
C SER A 101 6.20 -16.05 2.08
N SER A 102 5.25 -15.26 2.56
CA SER A 102 4.07 -15.73 3.31
C SER A 102 3.00 -16.36 2.41
N LEU A 103 3.11 -16.19 1.08
CA LEU A 103 2.21 -16.80 0.10
C LEU A 103 2.55 -18.27 -0.18
N GLY A 104 3.69 -18.77 0.33
CA GLY A 104 4.13 -20.15 0.18
C GLY A 104 4.25 -20.58 -1.29
N PHE A 105 3.82 -21.81 -1.59
CA PHE A 105 3.81 -22.34 -2.97
C PHE A 105 2.89 -21.55 -3.93
N GLY A 106 2.01 -20.67 -3.41
CA GLY A 106 1.17 -19.81 -4.24
C GLY A 106 1.95 -18.77 -5.05
N LYS A 107 3.16 -18.38 -4.60
CA LYS A 107 4.02 -17.42 -5.34
C LYS A 107 4.52 -17.99 -6.68
N GLU A 108 4.87 -19.28 -6.70
CA GLU A 108 5.35 -19.97 -7.91
C GLU A 108 4.23 -20.11 -8.96
N PHE A 109 2.98 -20.14 -8.50
CA PHE A 109 1.83 -20.32 -9.34
C PHE A 109 1.40 -19.01 -10.04
N LEU A 110 1.62 -17.86 -9.40
CA LEU A 110 1.18 -16.55 -9.89
C LEU A 110 2.36 -15.80 -10.51
N SER A 111 2.49 -15.88 -11.84
CA SER A 111 3.55 -15.17 -12.57
C SER A 111 3.54 -13.67 -12.30
N SER A 112 2.36 -13.08 -12.16
CA SER A 112 2.17 -11.68 -11.78
C SER A 112 2.83 -11.28 -10.44
N LEU A 113 3.02 -12.23 -9.51
CA LEU A 113 3.59 -12.00 -8.18
C LEU A 113 5.04 -12.49 -8.03
N SER A 114 5.55 -13.24 -9.02
CA SER A 114 6.86 -13.89 -8.99
C SER A 114 8.02 -12.90 -8.76
N ASN A 115 7.92 -11.69 -9.34
CA ASN A 115 8.95 -10.65 -9.30
C ASN A 115 8.76 -9.62 -8.17
N MET A 116 7.79 -9.83 -7.27
CA MET A 116 7.48 -8.89 -6.19
C MET A 116 7.91 -9.45 -4.83
N ASP A 117 8.58 -8.61 -4.03
CA ASP A 117 8.98 -8.96 -2.65
C ASP A 117 7.83 -8.76 -1.67
N THR A 118 7.05 -7.69 -1.87
CA THR A 118 5.91 -7.30 -1.04
C THR A 118 4.67 -7.15 -1.90
N LEU A 119 3.52 -7.51 -1.36
CA LEU A 119 2.22 -7.44 -2.01
C LEU A 119 1.44 -6.24 -1.44
N SER A 120 1.15 -5.24 -2.29
CA SER A 120 0.47 -4.00 -1.93
C SER A 120 -0.44 -3.49 -3.06
N TRP A 121 -1.48 -2.70 -2.75
CA TRP A 121 -2.27 -2.04 -3.80
C TRP A 121 -1.46 -1.11 -4.71
N SER A 122 -0.25 -0.72 -4.27
CA SER A 122 0.68 0.11 -5.03
C SER A 122 1.39 -0.62 -6.18
N ASN A 123 1.45 -1.96 -6.13
CA ASN A 123 2.18 -2.76 -7.13
C ASN A 123 1.35 -3.89 -7.77
N ILE A 124 0.16 -4.20 -7.27
CA ILE A 124 -0.69 -5.26 -7.80
C ILE A 124 -1.51 -4.77 -9.01
N ASP A 125 -1.52 -5.56 -10.08
CA ASP A 125 -2.55 -5.50 -11.12
C ASP A 125 -3.66 -6.54 -10.81
N PRO A 126 -4.83 -6.10 -10.30
CA PRO A 126 -5.90 -7.02 -9.94
C PRO A 126 -6.48 -7.76 -11.13
N GLN A 127 -6.54 -7.17 -12.34
CA GLN A 127 -7.10 -7.91 -13.49
C GLN A 127 -6.21 -9.08 -13.86
N THR A 128 -4.91 -8.83 -13.99
CA THR A 128 -3.94 -9.88 -14.35
C THR A 128 -3.95 -11.00 -13.31
N LEU A 129 -4.00 -10.65 -12.02
CA LEU A 129 -4.10 -11.61 -10.93
C LEU A 129 -5.39 -12.46 -11.01
N LEU A 130 -6.52 -11.85 -11.37
CA LEU A 130 -7.81 -12.55 -11.47
C LEU A 130 -7.90 -13.44 -12.70
N ASP A 131 -7.36 -12.98 -13.82
CA ASP A 131 -7.33 -13.78 -15.05
C ASP A 131 -6.44 -15.01 -14.83
N GLU A 132 -5.28 -14.86 -14.17
CA GLU A 132 -4.46 -15.99 -13.71
C GLU A 132 -5.26 -16.92 -12.79
N LEU A 133 -5.89 -16.40 -11.73
CA LEU A 133 -6.64 -17.21 -10.76
C LEU A 133 -7.89 -17.90 -11.34
N ALA A 134 -8.55 -17.30 -12.33
CA ALA A 134 -9.74 -17.85 -12.97
C ALA A 134 -9.43 -19.11 -13.80
N GLU A 135 -8.20 -19.28 -14.28
CA GLU A 135 -7.78 -20.50 -14.99
C GLU A 135 -7.69 -21.73 -14.07
N ILE A 136 -7.52 -21.53 -12.75
CA ILE A 136 -7.37 -22.62 -11.76
C ILE A 136 -8.62 -22.81 -10.94
N LEU A 137 -9.28 -21.72 -10.62
CA LEU A 137 -10.38 -21.67 -9.68
C LEU A 137 -11.63 -21.34 -10.49
N ASP A 138 -12.62 -22.23 -10.46
CA ASP A 138 -13.93 -22.06 -11.10
C ASP A 138 -14.69 -20.86 -10.46
N LEU A 139 -14.24 -19.65 -10.80
CA LEU A 139 -14.52 -18.36 -10.17
C LEU A 139 -15.41 -17.49 -11.05
N ASP A 140 -16.20 -18.07 -11.95
CA ASP A 140 -17.07 -17.34 -12.87
C ASP A 140 -17.91 -16.25 -12.16
N ASN A 141 -18.44 -16.58 -10.97
CA ASN A 141 -19.18 -15.63 -10.14
C ASN A 141 -18.31 -14.48 -9.60
N PHE A 142 -17.06 -14.74 -9.23
CA PHE A 142 -16.13 -13.74 -8.69
C PHE A 142 -15.60 -12.82 -9.79
N ASN A 143 -15.26 -13.37 -10.97
CA ASN A 143 -14.84 -12.59 -12.13
C ASN A 143 -15.92 -11.60 -12.56
N SER A 144 -17.20 -12.02 -12.56
CA SER A 144 -18.33 -11.14 -12.85
C SER A 144 -18.48 -9.97 -11.88
N PHE A 145 -18.07 -10.12 -10.61
CA PHE A 145 -18.09 -9.03 -9.63
C PHE A 145 -16.98 -8.02 -9.93
N PHE A 146 -15.75 -8.48 -10.15
CA PHE A 146 -14.60 -7.62 -10.41
C PHE A 146 -14.75 -6.82 -11.71
N ARG A 147 -15.28 -7.47 -12.77
CA ARG A 147 -15.55 -6.80 -14.04
C ARG A 147 -16.67 -5.76 -13.91
N ARG A 148 -17.75 -6.07 -13.20
CA ARG A 148 -18.84 -5.10 -12.93
C ARG A 148 -18.42 -3.95 -12.02
N ALA A 149 -17.50 -4.20 -11.10
CA ALA A 149 -16.92 -3.17 -10.24
C ALA A 149 -15.93 -2.26 -10.99
N ASN A 150 -15.55 -2.64 -12.23
CA ASN A 150 -14.58 -1.95 -13.06
C ASN A 150 -13.30 -1.64 -12.27
N ILE A 151 -12.74 -2.68 -11.64
CA ILE A 151 -11.52 -2.53 -10.84
C ILE A 151 -10.31 -2.23 -11.73
N GLY A 152 -10.29 -2.80 -12.93
CA GLY A 152 -9.18 -2.62 -13.87
C GLY A 152 -7.84 -2.92 -13.19
N ARG A 153 -6.84 -2.12 -13.50
CA ARG A 153 -5.49 -2.22 -12.93
C ARG A 153 -5.35 -1.55 -11.55
N GLY A 154 -6.46 -1.26 -10.88
CA GLY A 154 -6.50 -0.64 -9.55
C GLY A 154 -5.98 0.80 -9.56
N TYR A 155 -4.74 0.98 -9.09
CA TYR A 155 -4.05 2.28 -8.98
C TYR A 155 -2.90 2.44 -9.99
N LEU A 156 -2.52 1.39 -10.71
CA LEU A 156 -1.32 1.41 -11.57
C LEU A 156 -1.44 2.30 -12.81
N ASP A 157 -2.67 2.62 -13.23
CA ASP A 157 -2.97 3.47 -14.39
C ASP A 157 -3.29 4.93 -14.01
N ARG A 158 -3.08 5.30 -12.74
CA ARG A 158 -3.38 6.66 -12.23
C ARG A 158 -2.18 7.58 -12.37
N TRP A 159 -2.43 8.87 -12.34
CA TRP A 159 -1.38 9.87 -12.24
C TRP A 159 -0.64 9.75 -10.91
N CYS A 160 0.67 9.85 -10.93
CA CYS A 160 1.47 10.02 -9.72
C CYS A 160 1.44 11.50 -9.32
N ILE A 161 1.14 11.80 -8.06
CA ILE A 161 1.31 13.16 -7.50
C ILE A 161 2.77 13.58 -7.68
N ASP A 162 3.69 12.64 -7.46
CA ASP A 162 5.11 12.87 -7.62
C ASP A 162 5.70 11.99 -8.73
N PRO A 163 5.92 12.53 -9.94
CA PRO A 163 6.52 11.77 -11.04
C PRO A 163 7.97 11.36 -10.73
N LEU A 164 8.64 12.07 -9.81
CA LEU A 164 9.99 11.73 -9.40
C LEU A 164 10.00 10.62 -8.33
N ASN A 165 8.87 10.01 -7.98
CA ASN A 165 8.86 8.84 -7.11
C ASN A 165 9.33 7.59 -7.90
N PRO A 166 10.43 6.92 -7.51
CA PRO A 166 10.89 5.71 -8.20
C PRO A 166 9.90 4.54 -8.18
N GLU A 167 8.95 4.55 -7.25
CA GLU A 167 7.88 3.54 -7.15
C GLU A 167 6.68 3.85 -8.06
N CYS A 168 6.64 5.02 -8.71
CA CYS A 168 5.59 5.38 -9.65
C CYS A 168 5.55 4.37 -10.81
N PRO A 169 4.40 3.73 -11.08
CA PRO A 169 4.33 2.62 -12.03
C PRO A 169 4.52 3.09 -13.48
N THR A 170 5.01 2.20 -14.34
CA THR A 170 5.32 2.48 -15.74
C THR A 170 4.09 2.85 -16.58
N GLU A 171 2.91 2.38 -16.15
CA GLU A 171 1.64 2.62 -16.82
C GLU A 171 1.01 3.97 -16.45
N SER A 172 1.57 4.68 -15.46
CA SER A 172 1.11 6.03 -15.10
C SER A 172 1.36 7.03 -16.23
N PRO A 173 0.41 7.93 -16.53
CA PRO A 173 0.56 8.91 -17.62
C PRO A 173 1.79 9.82 -17.50
N ASN A 174 2.29 10.04 -16.28
CA ASN A 174 3.45 10.87 -15.98
C ASN A 174 4.63 10.08 -15.39
N HIS A 175 4.74 8.79 -15.69
CA HIS A 175 5.86 7.97 -15.26
C HIS A 175 7.21 8.56 -15.73
N PHE A 176 8.16 8.69 -14.82
CA PHE A 176 9.52 9.08 -15.14
C PHE A 176 10.41 7.86 -15.29
N ALA A 177 10.97 7.66 -16.49
CA ALA A 177 11.77 6.49 -16.84
C ALA A 177 13.19 6.54 -16.23
N PHE A 178 13.29 6.34 -14.91
CA PHE A 178 14.56 6.32 -14.19
C PHE A 178 15.53 5.29 -14.77
N CYS A 179 15.06 4.06 -14.95
CA CYS A 179 15.91 2.92 -15.33
C CYS A 179 16.64 3.17 -16.66
N ASP A 180 15.98 3.81 -17.63
CA ASP A 180 16.55 4.11 -18.94
C ASP A 180 17.60 5.24 -18.89
N LEU A 181 17.50 6.12 -17.89
CA LEU A 181 18.34 7.31 -17.75
C LEU A 181 19.53 7.11 -16.80
N ILE A 182 19.48 6.10 -15.92
CA ILE A 182 20.54 5.82 -14.95
C ILE A 182 21.93 5.65 -15.60
N PRO A 183 22.11 4.92 -16.71
CA PRO A 183 23.42 4.81 -17.36
C PRO A 183 24.00 6.17 -17.77
N ARG A 184 23.15 7.06 -18.32
CA ARG A 184 23.54 8.44 -18.67
C ARG A 184 23.86 9.27 -17.43
N PHE A 185 23.08 9.11 -16.36
CA PHE A 185 23.30 9.80 -15.10
C PHE A 185 24.62 9.41 -14.44
N LEU A 186 24.95 8.11 -14.40
CA LEU A 186 26.23 7.63 -13.85
C LEU A 186 27.42 8.14 -14.68
N GLU A 187 27.29 8.19 -16.01
CA GLU A 187 28.32 8.78 -16.86
C GLU A 187 28.49 10.29 -16.60
N TYR A 188 27.39 11.01 -16.41
CA TYR A 188 27.39 12.42 -16.04
C TYR A 188 28.06 12.64 -14.67
N ALA A 189 27.73 11.84 -13.66
CA ALA A 189 28.34 11.90 -12.34
C ALA A 189 29.86 11.71 -12.39
N ARG A 190 30.32 10.73 -13.19
CA ARG A 190 31.74 10.50 -13.45
C ARG A 190 32.42 11.70 -14.12
N LYS A 191 31.75 12.39 -15.05
CA LYS A 191 32.28 13.58 -15.73
C LYS A 191 32.37 14.78 -14.79
N GLN A 192 31.41 14.94 -13.90
CA GLN A 192 31.36 16.03 -12.92
C GLN A 192 32.18 15.75 -11.65
N GLY A 193 32.67 14.52 -11.48
CA GLY A 193 33.56 14.15 -10.38
C GLY A 193 32.86 13.95 -9.04
N PHE A 194 31.60 13.51 -9.02
CA PHE A 194 30.91 13.09 -7.79
C PHE A 194 30.51 11.61 -7.84
N GLU A 195 30.52 10.98 -6.67
CA GLU A 195 30.09 9.59 -6.50
C GLU A 195 28.60 9.54 -6.12
N VAL A 196 27.86 8.62 -6.74
CA VAL A 196 26.44 8.40 -6.45
C VAL A 196 26.33 7.32 -5.38
N SER A 197 25.70 7.64 -4.24
CA SER A 197 25.44 6.66 -3.20
C SER A 197 24.51 5.55 -3.69
N VAL A 198 24.66 4.35 -3.16
CA VAL A 198 23.72 3.25 -3.38
C VAL A 198 22.51 3.42 -2.46
N ASP A 199 21.33 3.05 -2.95
CA ASP A 199 20.09 3.06 -2.16
C ASP A 199 20.26 2.20 -0.87
N PRO A 200 20.07 2.80 0.33
CA PRO A 200 20.12 2.05 1.59
C PRO A 200 19.13 0.88 1.67
N GLU A 201 17.93 1.02 1.07
CA GLU A 201 16.93 -0.06 1.08
C GLU A 201 17.37 -1.24 0.19
N TYR A 202 18.08 -0.95 -0.90
CA TYR A 202 18.70 -1.99 -1.72
C TYR A 202 19.72 -2.78 -0.89
N LEU A 203 20.61 -2.09 -0.16
CA LEU A 203 21.61 -2.73 0.69
C LEU A 203 20.98 -3.61 1.77
N ARG A 204 19.93 -3.10 2.43
CA ARG A 204 19.16 -3.80 3.46
C ARG A 204 18.55 -5.10 2.92
N ARG A 205 17.93 -5.05 1.75
CA ARG A 205 17.33 -6.23 1.09
C ARG A 205 18.37 -7.28 0.71
N GLU A 206 19.52 -6.86 0.22
CA GLU A 206 20.61 -7.78 -0.12
C GLU A 206 21.24 -8.42 1.13
N GLU A 207 21.32 -7.70 2.24
CA GLU A 207 21.70 -8.27 3.54
C GLU A 207 20.69 -9.32 4.03
N GLU A 208 19.39 -9.05 3.92
CA GLU A 208 18.33 -10.00 4.27
C GLU A 208 18.41 -11.29 3.44
N LYS A 209 18.61 -11.17 2.13
CA LYS A 209 18.79 -12.32 1.24
C LYS A 209 20.02 -13.15 1.62
N ARG A 210 21.15 -12.51 1.94
CA ARG A 210 22.35 -13.21 2.41
C ARG A 210 22.09 -13.97 3.71
N ASN A 211 21.46 -13.32 4.68
CA ASN A 211 21.14 -13.93 5.98
C ASN A 211 20.19 -15.13 5.82
N GLN A 212 19.18 -15.04 4.94
CA GLN A 212 18.30 -16.17 4.64
C GLN A 212 19.06 -17.33 4.00
N ILE A 213 19.94 -17.05 3.02
CA ILE A 213 20.75 -18.08 2.36
C ILE A 213 21.68 -18.79 3.36
N ASP A 214 22.29 -18.05 4.28
CA ASP A 214 23.14 -18.61 5.33
C ASP A 214 22.34 -19.48 6.33
N GLU A 215 21.10 -19.10 6.64
CA GLU A 215 20.16 -19.90 7.44
C GLU A 215 19.79 -21.22 6.73
N TYR A 216 19.44 -21.18 5.44
CA TYR A 216 19.14 -22.40 4.66
C TYR A 216 20.39 -23.27 4.40
N SER A 217 21.56 -22.66 4.28
CA SER A 217 22.85 -23.36 4.12
C SER A 217 23.24 -24.14 5.39
N PHE A 218 22.86 -23.65 6.58
CA PHE A 218 23.03 -24.38 7.85
C PHE A 218 22.19 -25.66 7.93
N PHE A 219 21.03 -25.72 7.25
CA PHE A 219 20.18 -26.92 7.17
C PHE A 219 20.49 -27.83 5.98
N GLY A 220 21.46 -27.48 5.13
CA GLY A 220 21.84 -28.20 3.91
C GLY A 220 22.94 -29.26 4.10
N PHE A 221 22.83 -30.12 5.11
CA PHE A 221 23.84 -31.17 5.37
C PHE A 221 23.58 -32.49 4.62
N PHE A 222 23.25 -32.48 3.31
CA PHE A 222 23.46 -33.63 2.42
C PHE A 222 23.61 -33.18 0.95
N GLY A 223 24.81 -33.36 0.38
CA GLY A 223 25.00 -33.44 -1.07
C GLY A 223 25.87 -32.33 -1.68
N LYS A 224 27.18 -32.56 -1.76
CA LYS A 224 28.12 -31.77 -2.57
C LYS A 224 27.67 -31.72 -4.04
N ARG A 225 27.35 -30.52 -4.55
CA ARG A 225 27.52 -30.19 -5.97
C ARG A 225 27.99 -28.75 -6.12
N ARG A 226 29.27 -28.59 -6.43
CA ARG A 226 29.91 -27.32 -6.83
C ARG A 226 29.23 -26.78 -8.09
N LYS A 227 28.70 -25.54 -8.06
CA LYS A 227 28.51 -24.71 -9.24
C LYS A 227 29.62 -23.66 -9.27
N ARG A 228 30.47 -23.69 -10.31
CA ARG A 228 31.36 -22.58 -10.70
C ARG A 228 30.54 -21.64 -11.56
N GLY A 229 30.54 -20.35 -11.24
CA GLY A 229 29.86 -19.33 -12.04
C GLY A 229 30.01 -17.90 -11.52
N SER A 230 31.00 -17.63 -10.66
CA SER A 230 31.18 -16.31 -10.02
C SER A 230 32.64 -15.84 -10.14
N GLU A 231 33.23 -15.97 -11.33
CA GLU A 231 34.63 -15.58 -11.58
C GLU A 231 34.78 -14.72 -12.85
N TYR A 232 33.67 -14.20 -13.39
CA TYR A 232 33.69 -13.36 -14.60
C TYR A 232 33.19 -11.92 -14.39
N ILE A 233 32.42 -11.65 -13.32
CA ILE A 233 31.93 -10.30 -13.00
C ILE A 233 33.01 -9.42 -12.36
N GLU A 234 33.94 -10.02 -11.61
CA GLU A 234 35.04 -9.30 -10.94
C GLU A 234 35.99 -8.62 -11.96
N LYS A 235 36.15 -9.21 -13.16
CA LYS A 235 37.05 -8.69 -14.22
C LYS A 235 36.54 -7.45 -14.95
N LEU A 236 35.25 -7.12 -14.86
CA LEU A 236 34.71 -5.89 -15.47
C LEU A 236 34.83 -4.69 -14.52
N THR A 237 34.76 -4.91 -13.21
CA THR A 237 34.91 -3.88 -12.16
C THR A 237 36.36 -3.42 -11.96
N ASP A 238 37.34 -4.30 -12.15
CA ASP A 238 38.76 -3.95 -11.91
C ASP A 238 39.36 -3.00 -12.95
N ASN A 239 38.75 -2.89 -14.15
CA ASN A 239 39.23 -1.97 -15.18
C ASN A 239 38.85 -0.50 -14.93
N TYR A 240 38.01 -0.20 -13.93
CA TYR A 240 37.55 1.16 -13.63
C TYR A 240 38.26 1.84 -12.45
N LEU A 241 39.11 1.13 -11.71
CA LEU A 241 39.79 1.68 -10.53
C LEU A 241 41.28 1.38 -10.56
N SER A 242 42.04 2.16 -11.33
CA SER A 242 43.47 2.31 -11.05
C SER A 242 43.95 3.73 -11.35
N VAL A 243 44.88 4.17 -10.49
CA VAL A 243 45.72 5.40 -10.48
C VAL A 243 45.36 6.44 -9.40
N SER A 244 45.97 6.21 -8.21
CA SER A 244 46.86 7.08 -7.39
C SER A 244 46.36 8.48 -6.93
N GLY A 245 46.50 8.89 -5.66
CA GLY A 245 47.67 8.74 -4.78
C GLY A 245 47.50 9.27 -3.33
N MET A 246 48.46 8.88 -2.49
CA MET A 246 48.62 9.06 -1.02
C MET A 246 48.56 10.51 -0.46
N SER A 247 48.07 10.65 0.79
CA SER A 247 48.87 11.14 1.93
C SER A 247 48.20 10.99 3.32
N ASN A 248 48.94 10.35 4.24
CA ASN A 248 49.01 10.44 5.71
C ASN A 248 47.94 11.15 6.56
N GLY A 249 47.60 10.52 7.70
CA GLY A 249 47.04 11.21 8.88
C GLY A 249 46.51 10.28 9.97
N THR A 250 47.32 10.04 10.99
CA THR A 250 47.00 9.35 12.25
C THR A 250 45.88 10.02 13.08
N ASN A 251 44.96 9.24 13.65
CA ASN A 251 44.71 9.14 15.10
C ASN A 251 43.38 8.41 15.40
N ARG A 252 43.47 7.39 16.25
CA ARG A 252 42.37 6.67 16.90
C ARG A 252 42.57 6.81 18.41
N PRO A 253 41.50 6.94 19.22
CA PRO A 253 41.54 6.47 20.59
C PRO A 253 40.64 5.25 20.78
N GLU A 254 41.17 4.32 21.57
CA GLU A 254 40.53 3.15 22.17
C GLU A 254 39.46 3.57 23.21
N LEU A 255 38.48 2.71 23.47
CA LEU A 255 38.38 2.08 24.79
C LEU A 255 37.42 0.87 24.80
N SER A 256 37.80 -0.07 25.65
CA SER A 256 37.34 -1.43 25.87
C SER A 256 36.33 -1.56 27.01
N PHE A 257 35.62 -2.71 27.08
CA PHE A 257 35.27 -3.53 28.27
C PHE A 257 34.10 -4.47 27.88
N SER A 258 33.84 -5.66 28.43
CA SER A 258 34.58 -6.82 28.96
C SER A 258 33.50 -7.91 29.17
N LYS A 259 33.92 -9.19 29.11
CA LYS A 259 33.12 -10.39 29.41
C LYS A 259 32.91 -10.61 30.91
N ASP A 260 31.87 -11.38 31.24
CA ASP A 260 31.75 -12.46 32.28
C ASP A 260 30.27 -12.60 32.71
N GLU A 261 29.69 -13.70 33.21
CA GLU A 261 29.87 -15.16 33.15
C GLU A 261 28.67 -15.77 33.95
N THR A 262 28.10 -16.90 33.49
CA THR A 262 27.58 -18.06 34.28
C THR A 262 26.31 -18.09 35.21
N ILE A 263 25.55 -19.21 35.03
CA ILE A 263 25.02 -20.23 36.01
C ILE A 263 23.49 -20.43 36.24
N LYS A 264 23.03 -21.60 35.74
CA LYS A 264 22.21 -22.74 36.31
C LYS A 264 20.72 -22.66 36.77
N THR A 265 19.93 -23.49 36.07
CA THR A 265 18.93 -24.54 36.47
C THR A 265 18.04 -24.40 37.72
N ASN A 266 16.75 -24.74 37.57
CA ASN A 266 16.08 -25.87 38.26
C ASN A 266 14.64 -26.14 37.76
N GLU A 267 14.29 -27.44 37.73
CA GLU A 267 12.98 -28.05 37.46
C GLU A 267 11.99 -27.86 38.64
N THR A 268 10.67 -27.91 38.40
CA THR A 268 9.76 -28.82 39.13
C THR A 268 8.36 -28.98 38.52
N ILE A 269 7.87 -30.20 38.69
CA ILE A 269 6.63 -30.85 38.25
C ILE A 269 5.41 -30.44 39.11
N SER A 270 4.20 -30.38 38.54
CA SER A 270 2.99 -30.90 39.21
C SER A 270 1.82 -31.14 38.25
N ASN A 271 1.28 -32.35 38.33
CA ASN A 271 0.05 -32.85 37.73
C ASN A 271 -1.20 -32.35 38.49
N SER A 272 -2.36 -32.24 37.83
CA SER A 272 -3.54 -33.04 38.24
C SER A 272 -4.66 -33.04 37.19
N LYS A 273 -5.35 -34.19 37.16
CA LYS A 273 -6.41 -34.66 36.26
C LYS A 273 -7.82 -34.29 36.79
N HIS A 274 -8.81 -34.60 35.94
CA HIS A 274 -10.22 -34.95 36.20
C HIS A 274 -11.24 -33.84 35.87
N ALA A 275 -12.42 -34.12 35.31
CA ALA A 275 -12.98 -35.25 34.57
C ALA A 275 -14.34 -34.77 34.01
N ALA A 276 -14.73 -35.35 32.88
CA ALA A 276 -16.06 -35.53 32.28
C ALA A 276 -17.31 -34.89 32.92
N ASN A 277 -18.16 -34.28 32.08
CA ASN A 277 -19.47 -34.87 31.79
C ASN A 277 -20.13 -34.34 30.51
N SER A 278 -20.76 -35.30 29.83
CA SER A 278 -21.56 -35.24 28.60
C SER A 278 -23.02 -34.87 28.90
N THR A 279 -23.73 -34.21 27.98
CA THR A 279 -24.98 -34.74 27.37
C THR A 279 -25.62 -33.80 26.32
N ASN A 280 -25.92 -34.41 25.16
CA ASN A 280 -26.93 -34.17 24.11
C ASN A 280 -28.22 -33.40 24.52
N SER A 281 -29.05 -32.79 23.65
CA SER A 281 -29.50 -33.16 22.28
C SER A 281 -30.45 -32.10 21.68
N LYS A 282 -30.53 -32.07 20.32
CA LYS A 282 -31.71 -31.89 19.41
C LYS A 282 -32.49 -30.54 19.37
N GLN A 283 -32.46 -29.83 18.23
CA GLN A 283 -33.32 -29.92 17.00
C GLN A 283 -34.69 -29.24 17.12
N VAL A 284 -35.04 -28.38 16.15
CA VAL A 284 -36.24 -28.41 15.28
C VAL A 284 -36.26 -27.19 14.33
N ALA A 285 -36.81 -27.39 13.13
CA ALA A 285 -36.71 -26.59 11.91
C ALA A 285 -38.01 -25.82 11.55
N THR A 286 -37.99 -25.21 10.34
CA THR A 286 -39.10 -24.76 9.46
C THR A 286 -39.71 -23.37 9.76
N SER A 287 -40.13 -22.48 8.84
CA SER A 287 -40.47 -22.55 7.39
C SER A 287 -40.72 -21.11 6.82
N VAL A 288 -40.41 -20.80 5.55
CA VAL A 288 -41.34 -20.35 4.45
C VAL A 288 -41.27 -18.86 3.99
N VAL A 289 -41.35 -18.70 2.66
CA VAL A 289 -41.27 -17.56 1.67
C VAL A 289 -42.74 -17.13 1.31
N PRO A 290 -43.15 -15.96 0.71
CA PRO A 290 -42.74 -15.53 -0.65
C PRO A 290 -42.91 -14.07 -1.18
N ALA A 291 -42.32 -13.85 -2.38
CA ALA A 291 -42.76 -13.04 -3.56
C ALA A 291 -42.88 -11.49 -3.39
N GLU A 292 -42.76 -10.58 -4.38
CA GLU A 292 -42.60 -10.52 -5.85
C GLU A 292 -42.41 -9.03 -6.23
N ALA A 293 -41.73 -8.67 -7.33
CA ALA A 293 -42.15 -7.62 -8.29
C ALA A 293 -41.13 -7.38 -9.44
N LYS A 294 -41.65 -7.38 -10.66
CA LYS A 294 -41.04 -7.03 -11.96
C LYS A 294 -41.41 -5.60 -12.38
N SER A 295 -40.58 -4.94 -13.21
CA SER A 295 -40.98 -4.12 -14.39
C SER A 295 -39.71 -3.74 -15.19
N ILE A 296 -39.54 -4.07 -16.49
CA ILE A 296 -39.94 -3.34 -17.72
C ILE A 296 -39.30 -1.93 -17.75
N GLY A 297 -38.44 -1.47 -18.68
CA GLY A 297 -38.10 -1.85 -20.05
C GLY A 297 -38.52 -0.72 -21.02
N THR A 298 -37.57 0.01 -21.64
CA THR A 298 -37.70 0.63 -22.99
C THR A 298 -36.40 1.31 -23.45
N ASP A 299 -36.00 0.98 -24.68
CA ASP A 299 -34.97 1.58 -25.54
C ASP A 299 -35.34 2.98 -26.06
N GLN A 300 -34.34 3.78 -26.46
CA GLN A 300 -34.28 4.44 -27.77
C GLN A 300 -32.89 5.05 -28.09
N LEU A 301 -32.63 5.16 -29.40
CA LEU A 301 -31.36 5.14 -30.13
C LEU A 301 -31.06 6.48 -30.85
N ALA A 302 -29.84 6.59 -31.43
CA ALA A 302 -29.34 7.51 -32.49
C ALA A 302 -28.76 8.88 -32.02
N GLU A 303 -27.66 9.47 -32.53
CA GLU A 303 -26.80 9.35 -33.75
C GLU A 303 -25.50 10.19 -33.50
N ILE A 304 -24.26 9.68 -33.56
CA ILE A 304 -23.23 9.65 -34.66
C ILE A 304 -23.09 10.90 -35.56
N VAL A 305 -21.92 11.59 -35.58
CA VAL A 305 -20.95 11.79 -36.73
C VAL A 305 -19.57 12.39 -36.23
N PRO A 306 -18.43 12.47 -36.98
CA PRO A 306 -17.23 11.61 -36.73
C PRO A 306 -15.78 12.23 -36.82
N ASN A 307 -14.78 11.40 -36.45
CA ASN A 307 -13.38 11.26 -36.98
C ASN A 307 -12.27 12.31 -36.61
N PRO A 308 -10.94 12.00 -36.69
CA PRO A 308 -10.28 10.87 -37.39
C PRO A 308 -9.10 10.09 -36.73
N LYS A 309 -9.09 8.80 -37.12
CA LYS A 309 -8.00 7.83 -37.45
C LYS A 309 -6.53 8.18 -37.15
N ILE A 310 -5.84 7.26 -36.44
CA ILE A 310 -4.44 6.90 -36.68
C ILE A 310 -4.33 5.37 -36.84
N ILE A 311 -3.49 4.98 -37.78
CA ILE A 311 -3.31 3.67 -38.41
C ILE A 311 -2.44 2.77 -37.52
N SER A 312 -2.88 1.52 -37.28
CA SER A 312 -2.00 0.44 -36.82
C SER A 312 -2.19 -0.78 -37.72
N SER A 313 -1.10 -1.18 -38.36
CA SER A 313 -1.00 -2.33 -39.25
C SER A 313 -0.84 -3.62 -38.43
N SER A 314 -1.84 -4.47 -38.47
CA SER A 314 -1.81 -5.85 -37.98
C SER A 314 -1.05 -6.76 -38.95
N VAL A 315 0.05 -7.38 -38.52
CA VAL A 315 0.65 -8.54 -39.20
C VAL A 315 0.21 -9.80 -38.45
N VAL A 316 -0.69 -10.55 -39.08
CA VAL A 316 -1.09 -11.91 -38.70
C VAL A 316 -0.01 -12.88 -39.20
N LYS A 317 0.49 -13.78 -38.34
CA LYS A 317 1.21 -14.99 -38.78
C LYS A 317 0.55 -16.23 -38.22
N GLU A 318 0.01 -17.02 -39.14
CA GLU A 318 -0.62 -18.33 -38.94
C GLU A 318 0.37 -19.38 -38.40
N LYS A 319 -0.05 -20.21 -37.45
CA LYS A 319 0.65 -21.45 -37.05
C LYS A 319 0.16 -22.62 -37.93
N LYS A 320 1.04 -23.21 -38.74
CA LYS A 320 0.82 -24.52 -39.38
C LYS A 320 1.27 -25.65 -38.46
N LYS A 321 0.39 -26.64 -38.26
CA LYS A 321 0.68 -27.96 -37.68
C LYS A 321 1.39 -28.85 -38.71
N GLY A 322 2.43 -29.56 -38.27
CA GLY A 322 3.08 -30.67 -38.98
C GLY A 322 3.64 -31.68 -37.98
N SER A 323 3.47 -32.97 -38.25
CA SER A 323 3.60 -34.09 -37.32
C SER A 323 4.96 -34.83 -37.41
N ILE A 324 5.44 -35.30 -36.24
CA ILE A 324 6.25 -36.49 -35.90
C ILE A 324 7.66 -36.67 -36.54
N ALA A 325 8.70 -36.67 -35.70
CA ALA A 325 9.64 -37.79 -35.45
C ALA A 325 10.65 -37.44 -34.32
N GLN A 326 10.91 -38.39 -33.41
CA GLN A 326 11.93 -38.29 -32.36
C GLN A 326 13.35 -38.42 -32.94
N GLN A 327 14.31 -37.61 -32.45
CA GLN A 327 15.63 -38.12 -32.05
C GLN A 327 16.39 -37.10 -31.19
N ASP A 328 17.13 -37.64 -30.22
CA ASP A 328 17.83 -36.99 -29.11
C ASP A 328 19.01 -36.08 -29.48
N ASP A 329 19.30 -35.23 -28.50
CA ASP A 329 20.60 -34.68 -28.05
C ASP A 329 21.12 -33.33 -28.58
N ASN A 330 21.38 -32.48 -27.57
CA ASN A 330 22.06 -31.17 -27.52
C ASN A 330 21.22 -29.91 -27.78
N ASP A 331 20.28 -29.63 -26.88
CA ASP A 331 19.85 -28.25 -26.62
C ASP A 331 20.97 -27.48 -25.92
N PHE A 332 21.81 -26.85 -26.74
CA PHE A 332 22.60 -25.70 -26.33
C PHE A 332 21.62 -24.56 -26.10
N ILE A 333 21.20 -24.37 -24.84
CA ILE A 333 20.36 -23.24 -24.43
C ILE A 333 21.13 -21.95 -24.77
N TYR A 334 20.74 -21.31 -25.87
CA TYR A 334 21.01 -19.90 -26.08
C TYR A 334 20.24 -19.17 -24.97
N TYR A 335 20.96 -18.73 -23.94
CA TYR A 335 20.46 -17.64 -23.11
C TYR A 335 20.53 -16.40 -24.01
N ASP A 336 19.38 -15.89 -24.41
CA ASP A 336 19.28 -14.68 -25.22
C ASP A 336 20.02 -13.53 -24.51
N ASP A 337 20.91 -12.84 -25.22
CA ASP A 337 21.69 -11.73 -24.66
C ASP A 337 20.78 -10.57 -24.18
N GLU A 338 19.54 -10.50 -24.68
CA GLU A 338 18.49 -9.57 -24.22
C GLU A 338 18.12 -9.78 -22.74
N ASP A 339 18.08 -11.03 -22.26
CA ASP A 339 17.72 -11.34 -20.86
C ASP A 339 18.81 -10.89 -19.86
N LYS A 340 20.07 -10.81 -20.31
CA LYS A 340 21.20 -10.32 -19.50
C LYS A 340 21.22 -8.80 -19.42
N GLU A 341 20.97 -8.12 -20.54
CA GLU A 341 20.92 -6.65 -20.59
C GLU A 341 19.72 -6.12 -19.78
N PHE A 342 18.56 -6.80 -19.89
CA PHE A 342 17.37 -6.51 -19.08
C PHE A 342 17.64 -6.70 -17.57
N ASN A 343 18.31 -7.80 -17.18
CA ASN A 343 18.67 -8.03 -15.77
C ASN A 343 19.63 -6.97 -15.22
N LEU A 344 20.61 -6.54 -16.02
CA LEU A 344 21.59 -5.54 -15.59
C LEU A 344 20.94 -4.17 -15.39
N ASN A 345 20.04 -3.76 -16.29
CA ASN A 345 19.31 -2.50 -16.17
C ASN A 345 18.36 -2.51 -14.96
N ALA A 346 17.68 -3.63 -14.70
CA ALA A 346 16.84 -3.78 -13.51
C ALA A 346 17.66 -3.69 -12.21
N GLU A 347 18.85 -4.32 -12.16
CA GLU A 347 19.74 -4.26 -11.00
C GLU A 347 20.29 -2.84 -10.77
N LEU A 348 20.74 -2.16 -11.83
CA LEU A 348 21.18 -0.77 -11.75
C LEU A 348 20.04 0.16 -11.30
N CYS A 349 18.83 -0.08 -11.79
CA CYS A 349 17.66 0.69 -11.40
C CYS A 349 17.35 0.52 -9.91
N ALA A 350 17.38 -0.72 -9.41
CA ALA A 350 17.19 -0.99 -7.99
C ALA A 350 18.26 -0.34 -7.10
N LYS A 351 19.50 -0.18 -7.58
CA LYS A 351 20.60 0.45 -6.83
C LYS A 351 20.55 1.98 -6.81
N TYR A 352 20.19 2.60 -7.92
CA TYR A 352 20.43 4.04 -8.15
C TYR A 352 19.19 4.89 -8.40
N ALA A 353 17.98 4.31 -8.53
CA ALA A 353 16.79 5.10 -8.84
C ALA A 353 16.42 6.13 -7.75
N ARG A 354 16.46 5.75 -6.46
CA ARG A 354 16.24 6.69 -5.34
C ARG A 354 17.32 7.79 -5.27
N PRO A 355 18.62 7.46 -5.23
CA PRO A 355 19.68 8.47 -5.29
C PRO A 355 19.57 9.42 -6.49
N PHE A 356 19.21 8.90 -7.66
CA PHE A 356 19.02 9.70 -8.86
C PHE A 356 17.79 10.64 -8.74
N SER A 357 16.68 10.15 -8.20
CA SER A 357 15.52 10.99 -7.86
C SER A 357 15.85 12.10 -6.88
N GLU A 358 16.58 11.82 -5.80
CA GLU A 358 17.00 12.82 -4.82
C GLU A 358 17.93 13.86 -5.45
N TRP A 359 18.86 13.42 -6.29
CA TRP A 359 19.73 14.32 -7.02
C TRP A 359 18.94 15.23 -7.96
N LEU A 360 17.93 14.70 -8.66
CA LEU A 360 17.03 15.47 -9.52
C LEU A 360 16.28 16.56 -8.72
N ARG A 361 15.76 16.23 -7.54
CA ARG A 361 15.06 17.20 -6.68
C ARG A 361 15.97 18.34 -6.22
N ASN A 362 17.21 18.03 -5.91
CA ASN A 362 18.19 19.00 -5.40
C ASN A 362 18.86 19.84 -6.50
N ASN A 363 18.75 19.45 -7.77
CA ASN A 363 19.43 20.10 -8.89
C ASN A 363 18.47 20.38 -10.06
N THR A 364 17.33 21.02 -9.77
CA THR A 364 16.30 21.37 -10.78
C THR A 364 16.85 22.26 -11.89
N ASP A 365 17.83 23.11 -11.57
CA ASP A 365 18.54 23.97 -12.50
C ASP A 365 19.36 23.18 -13.52
N LYS A 366 19.87 21.99 -13.18
CA LYS A 366 20.76 21.19 -14.04
C LYS A 366 20.04 20.18 -14.92
N TRP A 367 18.71 20.11 -14.87
CA TRP A 367 17.93 19.15 -15.65
C TRP A 367 18.22 19.26 -17.15
N HIS A 368 18.36 20.48 -17.65
CA HIS A 368 18.64 20.73 -19.07
C HIS A 368 20.02 20.28 -19.53
N GLU A 369 20.97 20.04 -18.62
CA GLU A 369 22.32 19.58 -18.96
C GLU A 369 22.34 18.12 -19.43
N PHE A 370 21.36 17.32 -18.99
CA PHE A 370 21.36 15.90 -19.27
C PHE A 370 19.99 15.32 -19.64
N LEU A 371 18.85 15.99 -19.40
CA LEU A 371 17.52 15.58 -19.87
C LEU A 371 17.11 16.34 -21.13
N LYS A 372 16.46 15.64 -22.04
CA LYS A 372 15.75 16.28 -23.18
C LYS A 372 14.40 16.83 -22.71
N LEU A 373 13.83 17.75 -23.49
CA LEU A 373 12.54 18.38 -23.18
C LEU A 373 11.39 17.38 -22.95
N HIS A 374 11.36 16.27 -23.71
CA HIS A 374 10.34 15.22 -23.54
C HIS A 374 10.68 14.20 -22.44
N GLU A 375 11.90 14.21 -21.92
CA GLU A 375 12.36 13.36 -20.82
C GLU A 375 12.15 14.06 -19.45
N MET A 376 11.64 15.31 -19.45
CA MET A 376 11.42 16.05 -18.21
C MET A 376 10.22 15.51 -17.42
N PRO A 377 10.28 15.53 -16.07
CA PRO A 377 9.15 15.08 -15.26
C PRO A 377 7.94 15.99 -15.47
N VAL A 378 6.78 15.39 -15.69
CA VAL A 378 5.52 16.09 -15.95
C VAL A 378 4.68 16.11 -14.67
N LEU A 379 4.44 17.30 -14.12
CA LEU A 379 3.55 17.47 -13.00
C LEU A 379 2.08 17.46 -13.48
N PRO A 380 1.20 16.70 -12.81
CA PRO A 380 -0.22 16.73 -13.13
C PRO A 380 -0.85 18.09 -12.80
N ASN A 381 -1.87 18.46 -13.58
CA ASN A 381 -2.80 19.50 -13.17
C ASN A 381 -3.80 18.91 -12.16
N TYR A 382 -3.51 19.09 -10.87
CA TYR A 382 -4.31 18.52 -9.79
C TYR A 382 -5.79 18.93 -9.85
N GLY A 383 -6.06 20.20 -10.15
CA GLY A 383 -7.42 20.71 -10.23
C GLY A 383 -8.23 20.07 -11.36
N GLU A 384 -7.62 19.90 -12.53
CA GLU A 384 -8.25 19.22 -13.67
C GLU A 384 -8.56 17.75 -13.36
N ILE A 385 -7.60 17.02 -12.77
CA ILE A 385 -7.78 15.59 -12.44
C ILE A 385 -8.89 15.39 -11.41
N MET A 386 -9.00 16.29 -10.44
CA MET A 386 -9.99 16.19 -9.36
C MET A 386 -11.35 16.81 -9.72
N THR A 387 -11.47 17.45 -10.89
CA THR A 387 -12.71 18.04 -11.36
C THR A 387 -13.77 16.95 -11.57
N GLY A 388 -14.92 17.11 -10.93
CA GLY A 388 -16.01 16.12 -10.97
C GLY A 388 -15.86 14.97 -9.98
N GLY A 389 -14.80 14.95 -9.17
CA GLY A 389 -14.58 13.98 -8.11
C GLY A 389 -13.55 12.90 -8.45
N CYS A 390 -13.37 11.96 -7.53
CA CYS A 390 -12.39 10.87 -7.66
C CYS A 390 -13.08 9.52 -7.70
N ARG A 391 -12.53 8.58 -8.47
CA ARG A 391 -12.97 7.18 -8.47
C ARG A 391 -11.95 6.35 -7.72
N SER A 392 -12.38 5.57 -6.73
CA SER A 392 -11.51 4.64 -6.00
C SER A 392 -11.15 3.41 -6.84
N PHE A 393 -10.58 2.36 -6.25
CA PHE A 393 -10.17 1.15 -6.96
C PHE A 393 -11.30 0.47 -7.75
N ALA A 394 -12.56 0.51 -7.28
CA ALA A 394 -13.73 0.04 -8.04
C ALA A 394 -14.43 1.21 -8.73
N LYS A 395 -14.03 1.51 -9.97
CA LYS A 395 -14.36 2.78 -10.64
C LYS A 395 -15.86 3.02 -10.81
N ASP A 396 -16.66 1.95 -10.96
CA ASP A 396 -18.10 2.06 -11.24
C ASP A 396 -18.97 2.11 -9.97
N ILE A 397 -18.43 1.69 -8.82
CA ILE A 397 -19.20 1.58 -7.56
C ILE A 397 -18.71 2.59 -6.52
N MET A 398 -17.41 2.90 -6.51
CA MET A 398 -16.77 3.79 -5.54
C MET A 398 -16.34 5.09 -6.21
N SER A 399 -17.32 5.94 -6.51
CA SER A 399 -17.11 7.29 -7.03
C SER A 399 -17.42 8.32 -5.96
N TRP A 400 -16.44 9.14 -5.64
CA TRP A 400 -16.48 10.18 -4.61
C TRP A 400 -16.76 11.54 -5.27
N PRO A 401 -17.91 12.17 -5.01
CA PRO A 401 -18.22 13.50 -5.54
C PRO A 401 -17.22 14.54 -5.04
N GLN A 402 -16.89 15.52 -5.89
CA GLN A 402 -15.96 16.62 -5.58
C GLN A 402 -16.25 17.30 -4.23
N ASP A 403 -17.52 17.63 -3.98
CA ASP A 403 -17.96 18.34 -2.78
C ASP A 403 -17.75 17.55 -1.47
N LEU A 404 -17.51 16.24 -1.56
CA LEU A 404 -17.26 15.39 -0.40
C LEU A 404 -15.77 15.29 -0.04
N ILE A 405 -14.88 15.62 -0.98
CA ILE A 405 -13.43 15.42 -0.85
C ILE A 405 -12.61 16.72 -0.89
N ILE A 406 -13.18 17.81 -1.40
CA ILE A 406 -12.50 19.11 -1.53
C ILE A 406 -13.43 20.23 -1.07
N GLY A 407 -12.91 21.18 -0.27
CA GLY A 407 -13.62 22.36 0.22
C GLY A 407 -13.03 23.67 -0.30
N GLY A 408 -13.85 24.73 -0.35
CA GLY A 408 -13.42 26.07 -0.79
C GLY A 408 -12.99 26.14 -2.25
N VAL A 409 -13.63 25.35 -3.12
CA VAL A 409 -13.25 25.22 -4.54
C VAL A 409 -13.56 26.51 -5.32
N GLN A 410 -12.57 27.02 -6.04
CA GLN A 410 -12.73 28.06 -7.06
C GLN A 410 -12.64 27.42 -8.45
N ILE A 411 -13.67 27.62 -9.27
CA ILE A 411 -13.79 27.01 -10.60
C ILE A 411 -13.59 28.07 -11.66
N LYS A 412 -12.75 27.75 -12.66
CA LYS A 412 -12.53 28.58 -13.85
C LYS A 412 -12.61 27.70 -15.09
N ASN A 413 -13.38 28.13 -16.08
CA ASN A 413 -13.61 27.39 -17.33
C ASN A 413 -14.12 25.94 -17.13
N GLY A 414 -14.83 25.67 -16.03
CA GLY A 414 -15.36 24.32 -15.73
C GLY A 414 -14.36 23.37 -15.08
N THR A 415 -13.13 23.81 -14.81
CA THR A 415 -12.10 23.06 -14.07
C THR A 415 -11.80 23.74 -12.74
N ILE A 416 -11.37 22.96 -11.74
CA ILE A 416 -10.92 23.51 -10.46
C ILE A 416 -9.61 24.29 -10.68
N GLU A 417 -9.58 25.57 -10.31
CA GLU A 417 -8.36 26.40 -10.33
C GLU A 417 -7.65 26.37 -8.97
N SER A 418 -8.42 26.43 -7.88
CA SER A 418 -7.89 26.33 -6.52
C SER A 418 -8.89 25.72 -5.54
N ALA A 419 -8.39 25.27 -4.39
CA ALA A 419 -9.20 24.86 -3.26
C ALA A 419 -8.54 25.27 -1.93
N GLU A 420 -9.34 25.33 -0.87
CA GLU A 420 -8.89 25.77 0.47
C GLU A 420 -8.77 24.60 1.45
N ALA A 421 -9.36 23.44 1.15
CA ALA A 421 -9.30 22.29 2.04
C ALA A 421 -9.41 20.94 1.31
N LEU A 422 -8.77 19.92 1.87
CA LEU A 422 -8.91 18.52 1.50
C LEU A 422 -9.63 17.76 2.61
N GLN A 423 -10.58 16.90 2.27
CA GLN A 423 -11.36 16.12 3.23
C GLN A 423 -11.26 14.62 2.93
N SER A 424 -10.91 13.84 3.95
CA SER A 424 -10.98 12.38 3.93
C SER A 424 -11.95 11.86 4.97
N VAL A 425 -12.75 10.87 4.58
CA VAL A 425 -13.77 10.24 5.43
C VAL A 425 -13.51 8.74 5.53
N PHE A 426 -13.44 8.26 6.77
CA PHE A 426 -13.25 6.86 7.12
C PHE A 426 -14.56 6.25 7.63
N LEU A 427 -15.03 5.23 6.92
CA LEU A 427 -16.22 4.48 7.32
C LEU A 427 -15.84 3.43 8.37
N VAL A 428 -16.25 3.66 9.61
CA VAL A 428 -16.03 2.74 10.74
C VAL A 428 -17.26 1.87 10.94
N ALA A 429 -17.07 0.56 11.00
CA ALA A 429 -18.14 -0.41 11.19
C ALA A 429 -18.85 -0.22 12.53
N SER A 430 -20.07 -0.77 12.66
CA SER A 430 -20.78 -0.75 13.94
C SER A 430 -20.13 -1.71 14.94
N ALA A 431 -20.33 -1.47 16.24
CA ALA A 431 -19.86 -2.39 17.28
C ALA A 431 -20.43 -3.81 17.11
N VAL A 432 -21.65 -3.93 16.55
CA VAL A 432 -22.29 -5.22 16.25
C VAL A 432 -21.59 -5.93 15.10
N ASP A 433 -21.23 -5.21 14.04
CA ASP A 433 -20.51 -5.79 12.90
C ASP A 433 -19.11 -6.24 13.30
N ILE A 434 -18.43 -5.44 14.11
CA ILE A 434 -17.10 -5.78 14.66
C ILE A 434 -17.22 -7.00 15.56
N TYR A 435 -18.20 -7.03 16.47
CA TYR A 435 -18.46 -8.22 17.28
C TYR A 435 -18.66 -9.47 16.41
N ASN A 436 -19.53 -9.39 15.41
CA ASN A 436 -19.82 -10.49 14.49
C ASN A 436 -18.62 -10.93 13.65
N ARG A 437 -17.70 -10.02 13.31
CA ARG A 437 -16.48 -10.33 12.56
C ARG A 437 -15.50 -11.18 13.36
N PHE A 438 -15.39 -10.91 14.67
CA PHE A 438 -14.38 -11.52 15.55
C PHE A 438 -14.94 -12.58 16.53
N LYS A 439 -16.26 -12.81 16.57
CA LYS A 439 -16.90 -13.71 17.57
C LYS A 439 -16.50 -15.18 17.48
N ASP A 440 -16.22 -15.69 16.28
CA ASP A 440 -16.03 -17.12 16.07
C ASP A 440 -14.54 -17.53 16.12
N GLY A 441 -13.62 -16.59 16.29
CA GLY A 441 -12.18 -16.84 16.30
C GLY A 441 -11.67 -17.55 15.02
N GLY A 442 -12.39 -17.40 13.90
CA GLY A 442 -12.06 -18.08 12.65
C GLY A 442 -10.68 -17.68 12.12
N LYS A 443 -10.03 -18.58 11.36
CA LYS A 443 -8.67 -18.37 10.81
C LYS A 443 -8.48 -17.05 10.05
N VAL A 444 -9.57 -16.50 9.48
CA VAL A 444 -9.54 -15.26 8.68
C VAL A 444 -9.43 -14.00 9.55
N HIS A 445 -10.05 -13.99 10.73
CA HIS A 445 -10.11 -12.81 11.62
C HIS A 445 -9.65 -13.15 13.04
N SER A 446 -8.72 -14.09 13.20
CA SER A 446 -8.26 -14.49 14.52
C SER A 446 -7.36 -13.42 15.12
N LYS A 447 -7.74 -12.92 16.30
CA LYS A 447 -6.90 -12.11 17.19
C LYS A 447 -6.42 -13.03 18.33
N PRO A 448 -5.14 -13.45 18.36
CA PRO A 448 -4.66 -14.58 19.18
C PRO A 448 -4.81 -14.39 20.71
N ASN A 449 -4.70 -13.17 21.19
CA ASN A 449 -4.83 -12.75 22.58
C ASN A 449 -6.27 -12.28 22.93
N LEU A 450 -7.19 -12.24 21.96
CA LEU A 450 -8.57 -11.86 22.23
C LEU A 450 -9.29 -12.96 23.00
N ASN A 451 -9.72 -12.64 24.22
CA ASN A 451 -10.51 -13.56 25.02
C ASN A 451 -11.95 -13.66 24.50
N LEU A 452 -12.23 -14.70 23.69
CA LEU A 452 -13.54 -14.94 23.09
C LEU A 452 -14.68 -15.11 24.12
N MET A 453 -14.39 -15.54 25.35
CA MET A 453 -15.41 -15.67 26.41
C MET A 453 -15.85 -14.31 26.95
N GLN A 454 -14.97 -13.30 26.89
CA GLN A 454 -15.25 -11.94 27.33
C GLN A 454 -15.67 -11.03 26.17
N TRP A 455 -15.51 -11.50 24.93
CA TRP A 455 -15.88 -10.76 23.73
C TRP A 455 -17.40 -10.63 23.60
N ASN A 456 -17.88 -9.39 23.67
CA ASN A 456 -19.28 -9.04 23.48
C ASN A 456 -19.39 -7.67 22.83
N VAL A 457 -20.62 -7.27 22.46
CA VAL A 457 -20.87 -6.00 21.77
C VAL A 457 -20.39 -4.79 22.59
N THR A 458 -20.46 -4.83 23.92
CA THR A 458 -19.98 -3.74 24.79
C THR A 458 -18.46 -3.59 24.74
N VAL A 459 -17.73 -4.71 24.72
CA VAL A 459 -16.27 -4.68 24.53
C VAL A 459 -15.92 -4.14 23.15
N ALA A 460 -16.62 -4.58 22.10
CA ALA A 460 -16.45 -4.06 20.75
C ALA A 460 -16.74 -2.55 20.65
N GLU A 461 -17.79 -2.06 21.33
CA GLU A 461 -18.08 -0.63 21.42
C GLU A 461 -16.94 0.14 22.11
N ASN A 462 -16.38 -0.43 23.19
CA ASN A 462 -15.25 0.18 23.88
C ASN A 462 -13.99 0.24 23.00
N VAL A 463 -13.73 -0.79 22.19
CA VAL A 463 -12.64 -0.78 21.19
C VAL A 463 -12.83 0.40 20.23
N VAL A 464 -13.98 0.50 19.58
CA VAL A 464 -14.27 1.58 18.61
C VAL A 464 -14.16 2.95 19.25
N ARG A 465 -14.74 3.12 20.45
CA ARG A 465 -14.72 4.38 21.18
C ARG A 465 -13.29 4.80 21.56
N THR A 466 -12.49 3.84 22.02
CA THR A 466 -11.09 4.09 22.40
C THR A 466 -10.28 4.49 21.17
N TRP A 467 -10.41 3.74 20.07
CA TRP A 467 -9.76 4.04 18.80
C TRP A 467 -10.15 5.43 18.28
N GLN A 468 -11.44 5.77 18.24
CA GLN A 468 -11.89 7.08 17.74
C GLN A 468 -11.41 8.25 18.60
N ARG A 469 -11.40 8.11 19.92
CA ARG A 469 -10.90 9.15 20.82
C ARG A 469 -9.41 9.37 20.62
N ASP A 470 -8.64 8.31 20.60
CA ASP A 470 -7.19 8.43 20.48
C ASP A 470 -6.77 8.84 19.06
N PHE A 471 -7.50 8.42 18.01
CA PHE A 471 -7.43 9.00 16.66
C PHE A 471 -7.59 10.52 16.66
N THR A 472 -8.67 11.05 17.28
CA THR A 472 -8.86 12.50 17.32
C THR A 472 -7.81 13.22 18.15
N LYS A 473 -7.39 12.62 19.27
CA LYS A 473 -6.37 13.19 20.16
C LYS A 473 -5.00 13.26 19.47
N ASN A 474 -4.61 12.22 18.76
CA ASN A 474 -3.32 12.15 18.09
C ASN A 474 -3.26 13.14 16.93
N LEU A 475 -4.29 13.21 16.09
CA LEU A 475 -4.35 14.18 15.00
C LEU A 475 -4.48 15.62 15.51
N TYR A 476 -5.23 15.86 16.59
CA TYR A 476 -5.32 17.19 17.19
C TYR A 476 -3.98 17.67 17.73
N ASN A 477 -3.17 16.76 18.28
CA ASN A 477 -1.82 17.06 18.80
C ASN A 477 -0.70 16.81 17.77
N HIS A 478 -1.03 16.64 16.49
CA HIS A 478 -0.06 16.43 15.43
C HIS A 478 0.87 17.65 15.28
N GLU A 479 2.12 17.42 14.88
CA GLU A 479 3.15 18.47 14.81
C GLU A 479 2.78 19.62 13.87
N TRP A 480 2.10 19.32 12.76
CA TRP A 480 1.61 20.32 11.80
C TRP A 480 0.49 21.21 12.33
N ASN A 481 -0.02 20.96 13.54
CA ASN A 481 -0.97 21.84 14.21
C ASN A 481 -0.29 22.90 15.11
N PHE A 482 1.04 22.97 15.10
CA PHE A 482 1.81 23.91 15.91
C PHE A 482 2.91 24.58 15.09
N ILE A 483 3.13 25.86 15.33
CA ILE A 483 4.31 26.60 14.88
C ILE A 483 5.19 26.88 16.09
N ILE A 484 6.49 26.64 15.95
CA ILE A 484 7.47 26.95 16.98
C ILE A 484 7.90 28.40 16.79
N ASP A 485 7.62 29.26 17.77
CA ASP A 485 8.16 30.61 17.78
C ASP A 485 9.64 30.58 18.16
N GLN A 486 10.50 30.86 17.18
CA GLN A 486 11.96 30.89 17.33
C GLN A 486 12.46 31.87 18.41
N LYS A 487 11.64 32.85 18.82
CA LYS A 487 12.02 33.85 19.84
C LYS A 487 11.69 33.44 21.27
N SER A 488 10.64 32.66 21.47
CA SER A 488 10.16 32.30 22.81
C SER A 488 10.23 30.80 23.09
N ASP A 489 10.63 29.99 22.11
CA ASP A 489 10.59 28.51 22.13
C ASP A 489 9.19 27.97 22.51
N SER A 490 8.16 28.79 22.29
CA SER A 490 6.78 28.46 22.64
C SER A 490 6.03 27.92 21.43
N LYS A 491 5.23 26.87 21.65
CA LYS A 491 4.39 26.26 20.62
C LYS A 491 3.11 27.08 20.46
N ILE A 492 3.03 27.83 19.37
CA ILE A 492 1.82 28.56 18.99
C ILE A 492 0.92 27.61 18.21
N ALA A 493 -0.33 27.46 18.63
CA ALA A 493 -1.29 26.60 17.93
C ALA A 493 -1.65 27.23 16.57
N HIS A 494 -1.33 26.53 15.49
CA HIS A 494 -1.78 26.84 14.14
C HIS A 494 -2.43 25.58 13.59
N ARG A 495 -3.76 25.49 13.69
CA ARG A 495 -4.50 24.28 13.33
C ARG A 495 -4.61 24.16 11.81
N ARG A 496 -3.99 23.12 11.24
CA ARG A 496 -4.08 22.75 9.82
C ARG A 496 -4.83 21.43 9.60
N ILE A 497 -4.73 20.52 10.56
CA ILE A 497 -5.37 19.20 10.53
C ILE A 497 -6.51 19.22 11.55
N HIS A 498 -7.73 19.00 11.05
CA HIS A 498 -8.96 19.04 11.82
C HIS A 498 -9.59 17.65 11.83
N PRO A 499 -9.34 16.83 12.86
CA PRO A 499 -9.99 15.55 13.01
C PRO A 499 -11.37 15.70 13.64
N LEU A 500 -12.32 14.90 13.18
CA LEU A 500 -13.64 14.76 13.79
C LEU A 500 -14.03 13.28 13.80
N ALA A 501 -14.50 12.78 14.94
CA ALA A 501 -15.08 11.44 15.02
C ALA A 501 -16.49 11.50 15.60
N SER A 502 -17.28 10.46 15.36
CA SER A 502 -18.64 10.33 15.91
C SER A 502 -18.66 10.45 17.44
N THR A 503 -17.63 9.94 18.13
CA THR A 503 -17.48 10.09 19.59
C THR A 503 -17.20 11.52 20.03
N SER A 504 -16.49 12.31 19.21
CA SER A 504 -16.19 13.72 19.53
C SER A 504 -17.46 14.55 19.59
N VAL A 505 -18.40 14.33 18.66
CA VAL A 505 -19.71 15.01 18.69
C VAL A 505 -20.51 14.62 19.94
N ALA A 506 -20.51 13.33 20.30
CA ALA A 506 -21.17 12.87 21.51
C ALA A 506 -20.53 13.47 22.79
N ASP A 507 -19.20 13.59 22.82
CA ASP A 507 -18.48 14.21 23.93
C ASP A 507 -18.77 15.72 24.00
N MET A 508 -18.83 16.43 22.87
CA MET A 508 -19.27 17.84 22.82
C MET A 508 -20.69 18.01 23.37
N LEU A 509 -21.64 17.20 22.91
CA LEU A 509 -23.03 17.23 23.42
C LEU A 509 -23.08 16.96 24.93
N LYS A 510 -22.28 16.01 25.42
CA LYS A 510 -22.17 15.71 26.86
C LYS A 510 -21.66 16.92 27.64
N GLU A 511 -20.71 17.67 27.11
CA GLU A 511 -20.21 18.90 27.74
C GLU A 511 -21.25 20.01 27.74
N PHE A 512 -21.99 20.20 26.65
CA PHE A 512 -23.12 21.13 26.59
C PHE A 512 -24.22 20.80 27.62
N CYS A 513 -24.42 19.51 27.93
CA CYS A 513 -25.38 19.09 28.95
C CYS A 513 -24.85 19.20 30.40
N LYS A 514 -23.57 19.52 30.64
CA LYS A 514 -23.06 19.68 32.01
C LYS A 514 -23.51 21.02 32.59
N PHE A 515 -24.25 20.95 33.69
CA PHE A 515 -24.60 22.14 34.46
C PHE A 515 -23.36 22.74 35.11
N ASN A 516 -23.14 24.04 34.89
CA ASN A 516 -22.18 24.81 35.66
C ASN A 516 -22.89 25.36 36.91
N TYR A 517 -22.89 24.56 37.97
CA TYR A 517 -23.56 24.92 39.23
C TYR A 517 -23.05 26.24 39.81
N SER A 518 -21.78 26.60 39.62
CA SER A 518 -21.25 27.89 40.07
C SER A 518 -21.92 29.07 39.38
N ILE A 519 -22.14 29.00 38.05
CA ILE A 519 -22.88 30.03 37.32
C ILE A 519 -24.34 30.07 37.78
N ILE A 520 -24.96 28.91 37.99
CA ILE A 520 -26.36 28.80 38.45
C ILE A 520 -26.55 29.35 39.87
N PHE A 521 -25.56 29.22 40.76
CA PHE A 521 -25.62 29.79 42.11
C PHE A 521 -25.32 31.30 42.14
N ILE A 522 -24.58 31.82 41.15
CA ILE A 522 -24.23 33.25 41.05
C ILE A 522 -25.36 34.07 40.39
N GLY A 523 -26.06 33.49 39.40
CA GLY A 523 -27.24 34.09 38.76
C GLY A 523 -28.49 33.87 39.57
#